data_AF-A0A6N6PW54-F1
#
_entry.id   AF-A0A6N6PW54-F1
#
_cell.length_a   1.000
_cell.length_b   1.000
_cell.length_c   1.000
_cell.angle_alpha   90.00
_cell.angle_beta   90.00
_cell.angle_gamma   90.00
#
_symmetry.space_group_name_H-M   'P 1'
#
loop_
_entity.id
_entity.type
_entity.pdbx_description
1 polymer ?
#
loop_
_entity_poly.entity_id
_entity_poly.type
_entity_poly.pdbx_seq_one_letter_code
_entity_poly.pdbx_strand_id
1 'polypeptide(L)' 'NGGRVLGVTALGKDLRAAQAAAYAAVECIQFEGAHFRRDIAAKAMK' A
#
# COMPACT_ATOMS: atom_id res chain seq x y z
N ASN A 1 14.30 -17.96 -0.99
CA ASN A 1 12.88 -17.97 -1.39
C ASN A 1 12.08 -16.99 -0.54
N GLY A 2 12.10 -15.70 -0.89
CA GLY A 2 11.27 -14.69 -0.24
C GLY A 2 10.47 -13.96 -1.31
N GLY A 3 9.15 -14.20 -1.35
CA GLY A 3 8.23 -13.53 -2.27
C GLY A 3 7.55 -12.35 -1.58
N ARG A 4 6.35 -12.59 -1.02
CA ARG A 4 5.59 -11.58 -0.28
C ARG A 4 5.94 -11.66 1.21
N VAL A 5 6.34 -10.53 1.79
CA VAL A 5 6.76 -10.43 3.20
C VAL A 5 5.63 -9.90 4.09
N LEU A 6 4.91 -8.88 3.61
CA LEU A 6 3.93 -8.11 4.36
C LEU A 6 2.76 -7.72 3.45
N GLY A 7 1.55 -7.65 4.02
CA GLY A 7 0.41 -6.94 3.44
C GLY A 7 0.01 -5.76 4.33
N VAL A 8 -0.07 -4.57 3.75
CA VAL A 8 -0.59 -3.37 4.44
C VAL A 8 -2.01 -3.11 3.96
N THR A 9 -2.95 -3.00 4.90
CA THR A 9 -4.36 -2.70 4.64
C THR A 9 -4.78 -1.51 5.48
N ALA A 10 -5.53 -0.59 4.89
CA ALA A 10 -6.10 0.55 5.59
C ALA A 10 -7.59 0.70 5.28
N LEU A 11 -8.33 1.22 6.24
CA LEU A 11 -9.74 1.58 6.09
C LEU A 11 -9.85 3.08 5.86
N GLY A 12 -10.83 3.48 5.04
CA GLY A 12 -11.12 4.88 4.75
C GLY A 12 -12.58 5.04 4.32
N LYS A 13 -13.08 6.26 4.41
CA LYS A 13 -14.47 6.62 4.03
C LYS A 13 -14.81 6.34 2.56
N ASP A 14 -13.79 6.29 1.72
CA ASP A 14 -13.87 6.01 0.29
C ASP A 14 -12.55 5.32 -0.14
N LEU A 15 -12.52 4.86 -1.39
CA LEU A 15 -11.37 4.14 -1.94
C LEU A 15 -10.09 4.99 -1.97
N ARG A 16 -10.22 6.32 -2.20
CA ARG A 16 -9.09 7.25 -2.27
C ARG A 16 -8.47 7.45 -0.90
N ALA A 17 -9.30 7.62 0.13
CA ALA A 17 -8.87 7.73 1.52
C ALA A 17 -8.21 6.44 2.01
N ALA A 18 -8.79 5.28 1.70
CA ALA A 18 -8.21 3.98 2.06
C ALA A 18 -6.85 3.76 1.37
N GLN A 19 -6.73 4.10 0.08
CA GLN A 19 -5.47 3.99 -0.67
C GLN A 19 -4.39 4.91 -0.09
N ALA A 20 -4.71 6.19 0.16
CA ALA A 20 -3.76 7.15 0.72
C ALA A 20 -3.26 6.71 2.11
N ALA A 21 -4.15 6.22 2.97
CA ALA A 21 -3.80 5.69 4.28
C ALA A 21 -2.91 4.44 4.19
N ALA A 22 -3.20 3.53 3.26
CA ALA A 22 -2.37 2.35 3.02
C ALA A 22 -0.95 2.72 2.55
N TYR A 23 -0.82 3.71 1.66
CA TYR A 23 0.48 4.20 1.22
C TYR A 23 1.26 4.92 2.33
N ALA A 24 0.59 5.76 3.12
CA ALA A 24 1.24 6.40 4.27
C ALA A 24 1.75 5.36 5.28
N ALA A 25 0.98 4.31 5.55
CA ALA A 25 1.38 3.25 6.47
C ALA A 25 2.56 2.40 5.96
N VAL A 26 2.57 2.04 4.66
CA VAL A 26 3.70 1.26 4.11
C VAL A 26 4.99 2.08 4.02
N GLU A 27 4.90 3.40 3.85
CA GLU A 27 6.08 4.29 3.84
C GLU A 27 6.80 4.36 5.19
N CYS A 28 6.08 4.11 6.30
CA CYS A 28 6.68 4.01 7.63
C CYS A 28 7.48 2.71 7.85
N ILE A 29 7.40 1.73 6.94
CA ILE A 29 8.03 0.42 7.07
C ILE A 29 9.22 0.35 6.12
N GLN A 30 10.43 0.31 6.68
CA GLN A 30 11.67 0.35 5.91
C GLN A 30 12.63 -0.74 6.37
N PHE A 31 13.10 -1.55 5.43
CA PHE A 31 14.12 -2.58 5.64
C PHE A 31 14.87 -2.84 4.32
N GLU A 32 16.03 -3.46 4.41
CA GLU A 32 16.86 -3.75 3.24
C GLU A 32 16.09 -4.59 2.20
N GLY A 33 16.06 -4.12 0.96
CA GLY A 33 15.36 -4.78 -0.15
C GLY A 33 13.83 -4.64 -0.14
N ALA A 34 13.25 -3.82 0.76
CA ALA A 34 11.82 -3.54 0.77
C ALA A 34 11.38 -2.86 -0.55
N HIS A 35 10.35 -3.42 -1.19
CA HIS A 35 9.75 -2.87 -2.39
C HIS A 35 8.23 -3.09 -2.37
N PHE A 36 7.48 -2.11 -2.86
CA PHE A 36 6.03 -2.18 -2.98
C PHE A 36 5.55 -1.46 -4.23
N ARG A 37 4.36 -1.82 -4.70
CA ARG A 37 3.71 -1.19 -5.86
C ARG A 37 3.05 0.12 -5.48
N ARG A 38 3.06 1.11 -6.37
CA ARG A 38 2.43 2.44 -6.17
C ARG A 38 1.15 2.67 -6.99
N ASP A 39 0.65 1.64 -7.67
CA ASP A 39 -0.49 1.72 -8.59
C ASP A 39 -1.71 0.89 -8.13
N ILE A 40 -1.71 0.41 -6.88
CA ILE A 40 -2.84 -0.32 -6.28
C ILE A 40 -4.09 0.56 -6.32
N ALA A 41 -5.20 0.03 -6.82
CA ALA A 41 -6.50 0.71 -6.98
C ALA A 41 -6.55 1.87 -8.00
N ALA A 42 -5.46 2.19 -8.72
CA ALA A 42 -5.44 3.33 -9.66
C ALA A 42 -6.53 3.25 -10.76
N LYS A 43 -6.87 2.05 -11.23
CA LYS A 43 -7.93 1.86 -12.25
C LYS A 43 -9.34 2.07 -11.73
N ALA A 44 -9.57 1.87 -10.43
CA ALA A 44 -10.88 2.01 -9.80
C ALA A 44 -11.18 3.47 -9.40
N MET A 45 -10.23 4.38 -9.59
CA MET A 45 -10.37 5.82 -9.33
C MET A 45 -10.46 6.64 -10.63
N LYS A 46 -10.71 5.96 -11.75
CA LYS A 46 -10.81 6.56 -13.08
C LYS A 46 -12.25 6.89 -13.42
#